data_AF-A0A2V8NYW8-F1
#
_entry.id   AF-A0A2V8NYW8-F1
#
_cell.length_a   1.000
_cell.length_b   1.000
_cell.length_c   1.000
_cell.angle_alpha   90.00
_cell.angle_beta   90.00
_cell.angle_gamma   90.00
#
_symmetry.space_group_name_H-M   'P 1'
#
loop_
_entity.id
_entity.type
_entity.pdbx_description
1 polymer ?
#
loop_
_entity_poly.entity_id
_entity_poly.type
_entity_poly.pdbx_seq_one_letter_code
_entity_poly.pdbx_strand_id
1 'polypeptide(L)'
;MNNNTWPSLVLGEWQDTLATLHMWTQIVGKIRLKLTPLVNHWWNAPLYVSARGMTTSPMTYEDRIFEIEFDFIDHQLRVECSDGALTTLPLRPQSVADFYRELMTVLHDLEIDVKIWPMPVEIPNPIRFDQDHTHKTYDAEYVNRFWHALVNSDEVFKEFRARFIGKVSPVHFWWGSFDHAVTRFSGRPAPPREGADKMTQEAYSH
;
A
#
# COMPACT_ATOMS: atom_id res chain seq x y z
N MET A 1 -14.67 -25.66 -6.79
CA MET A 1 -13.78 -26.08 -7.89
C MET A 1 -12.77 -24.96 -8.09
N ASN A 2 -11.66 -24.97 -7.33
CA ASN A 2 -10.64 -23.92 -7.46
C ASN A 2 -9.71 -24.30 -8.62
N ASN A 3 -10.05 -23.89 -9.83
CA ASN A 3 -9.02 -23.68 -10.85
C ASN A 3 -8.25 -22.43 -10.46
N ASN A 4 -7.38 -22.54 -9.46
CA ASN A 4 -6.48 -21.48 -9.04
C ASN A 4 -5.34 -21.38 -10.07
N THR A 5 -5.67 -20.98 -11.29
CA THR A 5 -4.68 -20.64 -12.30
C THR A 5 -4.00 -19.36 -11.85
N TRP A 6 -2.80 -19.50 -11.29
CA TRP A 6 -1.90 -18.39 -11.05
C TRP A 6 -1.74 -17.58 -12.33
N PRO A 7 -1.97 -16.25 -12.30
CA PRO A 7 -1.82 -15.43 -13.48
C PRO A 7 -0.35 -15.39 -13.90
N SER A 8 -0.10 -15.32 -15.20
CA SER A 8 1.25 -15.03 -15.71
C SER A 8 1.62 -13.58 -15.38
N LEU A 9 2.72 -13.40 -14.65
CA LEU A 9 3.22 -12.08 -14.23
C LEU A 9 4.74 -12.03 -14.40
N VAL A 10 5.20 -12.12 -15.65
CA VAL A 10 6.63 -12.06 -15.98
C VAL A 10 7.11 -10.62 -15.82
N LEU A 11 8.07 -10.38 -14.93
CA LEU A 11 8.51 -9.04 -14.54
C LEU A 11 8.81 -8.11 -15.73
N GLY A 12 9.55 -8.60 -16.73
CA GLY A 12 9.93 -7.79 -17.89
C GLY A 12 8.75 -7.26 -18.72
N GLU A 13 7.58 -7.88 -18.63
CA GLU A 13 6.39 -7.47 -19.39
C GLU A 13 5.67 -6.26 -18.78
N TRP A 14 5.90 -5.96 -17.48
CA TRP A 14 5.16 -4.93 -16.76
C TRP A 14 5.99 -4.12 -15.76
N GLN A 15 7.32 -4.29 -15.75
CA GLN A 15 8.24 -3.64 -14.82
C GLN A 15 8.06 -2.11 -14.72
N ASP A 16 7.74 -1.44 -15.82
CA ASP A 16 7.55 0.01 -15.82
C ASP A 16 6.23 0.40 -15.12
N THR A 17 5.20 -0.45 -15.29
CA THR A 17 3.90 -0.30 -14.60
C THR A 17 4.06 -0.60 -13.12
N LEU A 18 4.82 -1.64 -12.77
CA LEU A 18 5.19 -1.95 -11.39
C LEU A 18 5.91 -0.77 -10.74
N ALA A 19 6.93 -0.19 -11.38
CA ALA A 19 7.69 0.93 -10.84
C ALA A 19 6.80 2.17 -10.59
N THR A 20 5.85 2.44 -11.51
CA THR A 20 4.89 3.54 -11.37
C THR A 20 3.89 3.25 -10.24
N LEU A 21 3.29 2.05 -10.21
CA LEU A 21 2.34 1.64 -9.19
C LEU A 21 2.98 1.61 -7.79
N HIS A 22 4.25 1.20 -7.69
CA HIS A 22 5.00 1.22 -6.44
C HIS A 22 5.01 2.64 -5.85
N MET A 23 5.33 3.66 -6.65
CA MET A 23 5.31 5.05 -6.18
C MET A 23 3.91 5.51 -5.75
N TRP A 24 2.87 5.14 -6.50
CA TRP A 24 1.48 5.45 -6.12
C TRP A 24 1.10 4.81 -4.78
N THR A 25 1.45 3.54 -4.57
CA THR A 25 1.22 2.87 -3.29
C THR A 25 2.01 3.52 -2.15
N GLN A 26 3.22 4.04 -2.40
CA GLN A 26 3.96 4.80 -1.38
C GLN A 26 3.27 6.10 -1.00
N ILE A 27 2.69 6.83 -1.96
CA ILE A 27 1.94 8.07 -1.68
C ILE A 27 0.76 7.77 -0.75
N VAL A 28 -0.08 6.80 -1.13
CA VAL A 28 -1.26 6.38 -0.34
C VAL A 28 -0.84 5.81 1.02
N GLY A 29 0.21 4.99 1.03
CA GLY A 29 0.78 4.41 2.23
C GLY A 29 1.33 5.44 3.22
N LYS A 30 1.96 6.51 2.73
CA LYS A 30 2.43 7.64 3.56
C LYS A 30 1.28 8.46 4.14
N ILE A 31 0.17 8.62 3.41
CA ILE A 31 -1.06 9.22 3.94
C ILE A 31 -1.55 8.38 5.12
N ARG A 32 -1.67 7.06 4.94
CA ARG A 32 -2.06 6.15 6.01
C ARG A 32 -1.11 6.18 7.21
N LEU A 33 0.19 6.12 6.97
CA LEU A 33 1.20 6.22 8.03
C LEU A 33 1.07 7.53 8.83
N LYS A 34 0.71 8.63 8.17
CA LYS A 34 0.54 9.93 8.80
C LYS A 34 -0.75 10.02 9.64
N LEU A 35 -1.83 9.39 9.20
CA LEU A 35 -3.17 9.55 9.78
C LEU A 35 -3.55 8.45 10.78
N THR A 36 -2.70 7.42 10.94
CA THR A 36 -2.97 6.33 11.87
C THR A 36 -2.05 6.39 13.08
N PRO A 37 -2.53 6.03 14.29
CA PRO A 37 -1.68 5.91 15.46
C PRO A 37 -0.56 4.90 15.20
N LEU A 38 0.65 5.21 15.66
CA LEU A 38 1.76 4.28 15.57
C LEU A 38 1.40 2.98 16.32
N VAL A 39 1.47 1.85 15.60
CA VAL A 39 1.37 0.51 16.19
C VAL A 39 2.74 -0.13 16.08
N ASN A 40 3.14 -0.87 17.12
CA ASN A 40 4.42 -1.55 17.17
C ASN A 40 4.75 -2.29 15.86
N HIS A 41 6.02 -2.31 15.47
CA HIS A 41 6.47 -2.83 14.18
C HIS A 41 5.89 -2.10 12.95
N TRP A 42 5.47 -0.85 13.11
CA TRP A 42 4.84 -0.04 12.05
C TRP A 42 3.57 -0.67 11.46
N TRP A 43 2.88 -1.53 12.21
CA TRP A 43 1.70 -2.26 11.74
C TRP A 43 0.49 -1.37 11.43
N ASN A 44 0.56 -0.07 11.70
CA ASN A 44 -0.42 0.91 11.26
C ASN A 44 -0.22 1.37 9.81
N ALA A 45 0.99 1.24 9.25
CA ALA A 45 1.35 1.73 7.92
C ALA A 45 0.85 0.93 6.69
N PRO A 46 0.68 -0.41 6.72
CA PRO A 46 0.54 -1.21 5.49
C PRO A 46 -0.82 -1.03 4.82
N LEU A 47 -0.91 -1.44 3.55
CA LEU A 47 -2.17 -1.62 2.83
C LEU A 47 -2.67 -3.06 2.99
N TYR A 48 -3.93 -3.29 2.67
CA TYR A 48 -4.59 -4.59 2.77
C TYR A 48 -5.24 -4.97 1.45
N VAL A 49 -5.15 -6.25 1.05
CA VAL A 49 -5.89 -6.76 -0.11
C VAL A 49 -7.39 -6.67 0.17
N SER A 50 -8.13 -6.08 -0.76
CA SER A 50 -9.58 -5.95 -0.74
C SER A 50 -10.24 -6.82 -1.81
N ALA A 51 -11.58 -6.79 -1.86
CA ALA A 51 -12.34 -7.48 -2.89
C ALA A 51 -12.14 -6.91 -4.31
N ARG A 52 -11.48 -5.75 -4.45
CA ARG A 52 -11.30 -5.04 -5.72
C ARG A 52 -9.86 -4.61 -5.98
N GLY A 53 -9.00 -4.63 -4.97
CA GLY A 53 -7.60 -4.28 -5.12
C GLY A 53 -6.88 -4.20 -3.77
N MET A 54 -6.51 -2.98 -3.38
CA MET A 54 -5.84 -2.72 -2.10
C MET A 54 -6.42 -1.49 -1.41
N THR A 55 -6.69 -1.59 -0.11
CA THR A 55 -7.26 -0.51 0.68
C THR A 55 -6.33 -0.07 1.80
N THR A 56 -6.42 1.20 2.17
CA THR A 56 -5.87 1.67 3.43
C THR A 56 -6.61 1.08 4.61
N SER A 57 -7.84 0.58 4.49
CA SER A 57 -8.82 0.44 5.59
C SER A 57 -9.21 1.81 6.19
N PRO A 58 -10.29 1.89 6.98
CA PRO A 58 -10.74 3.16 7.55
C PRO A 58 -9.66 3.85 8.37
N MET A 59 -9.48 5.14 8.11
CA MET A 59 -8.57 6.04 8.82
C MET A 59 -9.40 7.18 9.41
N THR A 60 -9.18 7.50 10.67
CA THR A 60 -9.85 8.65 11.31
C THR A 60 -9.19 9.95 10.87
N TYR A 61 -10.01 10.93 10.50
CA TYR A 61 -9.59 12.30 10.26
C TYR A 61 -10.62 13.23 10.89
N GLU A 62 -10.19 13.97 11.90
CA GLU A 62 -11.05 14.82 12.74
C GLU A 62 -12.24 14.04 13.32
N ASP A 63 -13.46 14.34 12.89
CA ASP A 63 -14.72 13.77 13.39
C ASP A 63 -15.30 12.66 12.50
N ARG A 64 -14.61 12.27 11.42
CA ARG A 64 -15.06 11.24 10.48
C ARG A 64 -13.97 10.20 10.18
N ILE A 65 -14.36 9.15 9.48
CA ILE A 65 -13.43 8.19 8.89
C ILE A 65 -13.49 8.27 7.38
N PHE A 66 -12.37 8.00 6.73
CA PHE A 66 -12.31 7.79 5.30
C PHE A 66 -11.31 6.69 4.96
N GLU A 67 -11.42 6.13 3.77
CA GLU A 67 -10.44 5.19 3.25
C GLU A 67 -10.07 5.52 1.80
N ILE A 68 -8.88 5.09 1.41
CA ILE A 68 -8.40 5.16 0.04
C ILE A 68 -8.24 3.73 -0.46
N GLU A 69 -8.93 3.40 -1.55
CA GLU A 69 -8.88 2.08 -2.17
C GLU A 69 -8.36 2.20 -3.61
N PHE A 70 -7.30 1.44 -3.92
CA PHE A 70 -6.98 1.09 -5.28
C PHE A 70 -7.96 0.03 -5.76
N ASP A 71 -8.86 0.41 -6.66
CA ASP A 71 -9.74 -0.48 -7.40
C ASP A 71 -9.06 -0.90 -8.70
N PHE A 72 -8.59 -2.14 -8.74
CA PHE A 72 -7.91 -2.74 -9.90
C PHE A 72 -8.86 -3.51 -10.82
N ILE A 73 -10.17 -3.40 -10.61
CA ILE A 73 -11.21 -3.92 -11.51
C ILE A 73 -11.69 -2.79 -12.42
N ASP A 74 -12.14 -1.68 -11.83
CA ASP A 74 -12.61 -0.50 -12.59
C ASP A 74 -11.47 0.50 -12.86
N HIS A 75 -10.26 0.22 -12.36
CA HIS A 75 -9.07 1.05 -12.51
C HIS A 75 -9.28 2.48 -11.99
N GLN A 76 -9.66 2.57 -10.72
CA GLN A 76 -9.92 3.83 -10.02
C GLN A 76 -9.20 3.86 -8.67
N LEU A 77 -8.69 5.01 -8.26
CA LEU A 77 -8.40 5.29 -6.87
C LEU A 77 -9.64 5.91 -6.25
N ARG A 78 -10.26 5.22 -5.30
CA ARG A 78 -11.49 5.63 -4.63
C ARG A 78 -11.14 6.25 -3.29
N VAL A 79 -11.67 7.42 -3.00
CA VAL A 79 -11.63 8.06 -1.68
C VAL A 79 -13.05 8.13 -1.15
N GLU A 80 -13.35 7.35 -0.12
CA GLU A 80 -14.70 7.20 0.43
C GLU A 80 -14.73 7.63 1.89
N CYS A 81 -15.67 8.52 2.23
CA CYS A 81 -15.85 9.08 3.56
C CYS A 81 -17.12 8.55 4.22
N SER A 82 -17.14 8.46 5.55
CA SER A 82 -18.31 7.97 6.32
C SER A 82 -19.54 8.87 6.27
N ASP A 83 -19.41 10.08 5.72
CA ASP A 83 -20.51 11.02 5.44
C ASP A 83 -21.17 10.78 4.08
N GLY A 84 -20.69 9.78 3.32
CA GLY A 84 -21.20 9.41 2.00
C GLY A 84 -20.50 10.11 0.84
N ALA A 85 -19.52 10.99 1.10
CA ALA A 85 -18.71 11.56 0.02
C ALA A 85 -17.85 10.49 -0.64
N LEU A 86 -17.85 10.49 -1.97
CA LEU A 86 -17.06 9.59 -2.80
C LEU A 86 -16.44 10.36 -3.95
N THR A 87 -15.11 10.34 -4.04
CA THR A 87 -14.37 10.85 -5.19
C THR A 87 -13.52 9.75 -5.78
N THR A 88 -13.41 9.72 -7.11
CA THR A 88 -12.63 8.71 -7.82
C THR A 88 -11.64 9.37 -8.78
N LEU A 89 -10.42 8.86 -8.81
CA LEU A 89 -9.38 9.24 -9.78
C LEU A 89 -9.09 8.06 -10.71
N PRO A 90 -9.00 8.26 -12.04
CA PRO A 90 -8.68 7.16 -12.95
C PRO A 90 -7.22 6.71 -12.76
N LEU A 91 -7.02 5.40 -12.58
CA LEU A 91 -5.71 4.77 -12.67
C LEU A 91 -5.39 4.54 -14.16
N ARG A 92 -4.61 5.44 -14.73
CA ARG A 92 -4.27 5.51 -16.16
C ARG A 92 -2.81 5.90 -16.35
N PRO A 93 -2.21 5.72 -17.54
CA PRO A 93 -0.87 6.25 -17.80
C PRO A 93 -0.80 7.75 -17.52
N GLN A 94 -0.05 8.12 -16.48
CA GLN A 94 0.23 9.48 -16.06
C GLN A 94 1.46 9.48 -15.15
N SER A 95 2.15 10.62 -15.05
CA SER A 95 3.33 10.68 -14.20
C SER A 95 3.00 10.58 -12.71
N VAL A 96 3.95 10.12 -11.91
CA VAL A 96 3.83 10.11 -10.44
C VAL A 96 3.58 11.54 -9.92
N ALA A 97 4.20 12.56 -10.51
CA ALA A 97 3.97 13.96 -10.16
C ALA A 97 2.55 14.45 -10.46
N ASP A 98 1.94 14.00 -11.56
CA ASP A 98 0.56 14.33 -11.88
C ASP A 98 -0.40 13.63 -10.91
N PHE A 99 -0.23 12.31 -10.72
CA PHE A 99 -1.02 11.53 -9.77
C PHE A 99 -0.95 12.09 -8.35
N TYR A 100 0.25 12.45 -7.87
CA TYR A 100 0.45 13.05 -6.55
C TYR A 100 -0.35 14.35 -6.42
N ARG A 101 -0.27 15.25 -7.41
CA ARG A 101 -1.02 16.52 -7.38
C ARG A 101 -2.52 16.29 -7.44
N GLU A 102 -3.01 15.44 -8.34
CA GLU A 102 -4.42 15.10 -8.48
C GLU A 102 -4.99 14.54 -7.16
N LEU A 103 -4.29 13.60 -6.52
CA LEU A 103 -4.72 13.04 -5.23
C LEU A 103 -4.71 14.08 -4.11
N MET A 104 -3.65 14.89 -3.99
CA MET A 104 -3.59 15.91 -2.95
C MET A 104 -4.68 16.99 -3.13
N THR A 105 -5.03 17.34 -4.37
CA THR A 105 -6.17 18.22 -4.67
C THR A 105 -7.49 17.57 -4.28
N VAL A 106 -7.72 16.31 -4.63
CA VAL A 106 -8.95 15.58 -4.23
C VAL A 106 -9.11 15.53 -2.71
N LEU A 107 -8.02 15.27 -1.97
CA LEU A 107 -8.07 15.26 -0.52
C LEU A 107 -8.37 16.66 0.04
N HIS A 108 -7.76 17.70 -0.51
CA HIS A 108 -8.05 19.08 -0.11
C HIS A 108 -9.51 19.48 -0.37
N ASP A 109 -10.06 19.14 -1.55
CA ASP A 109 -11.45 19.42 -1.92
C ASP A 109 -12.45 18.65 -1.03
N LEU A 110 -12.04 17.49 -0.51
CA LEU A 110 -12.76 16.75 0.50
C LEU A 110 -12.57 17.30 1.92
N GLU A 111 -11.85 18.41 2.12
CA GLU A 111 -11.49 18.97 3.44
C GLU A 111 -10.61 18.02 4.28
N ILE A 112 -9.70 17.30 3.61
CA ILE A 112 -8.69 16.43 4.20
C ILE A 112 -7.29 17.00 3.91
N ASP A 113 -6.84 17.90 4.77
CA ASP A 113 -5.51 18.50 4.69
C ASP A 113 -4.46 17.60 5.37
N VAL A 114 -3.82 16.73 4.57
CA VAL A 114 -2.71 15.87 5.01
C VAL A 114 -1.38 16.32 4.39
N LYS A 115 -0.33 16.43 5.23
CA LYS A 115 1.03 16.72 4.76
C LYS A 115 1.90 15.48 4.90
N ILE A 116 2.34 14.94 3.77
CA ILE A 116 3.28 13.81 3.72
C ILE A 116 4.66 14.27 3.25
N TRP A 117 5.71 13.55 3.66
CA TRP A 117 7.05 13.77 3.12
C TRP A 117 7.15 13.12 1.73
N PRO A 118 7.39 13.89 0.65
CA PRO A 118 7.20 13.42 -0.73
C PRO A 118 8.39 12.61 -1.27
N MET A 119 9.39 12.29 -0.45
CA MET A 119 10.50 11.45 -0.87
C MET A 119 10.10 9.97 -0.75
N PRO A 120 10.18 9.17 -1.83
CA PRO A 120 10.07 7.72 -1.74
C PRO A 120 11.13 7.13 -0.79
N VAL A 121 10.82 5.98 -0.22
CA VAL A 121 11.71 5.19 0.64
C VAL A 121 11.94 3.81 0.05
N GLU A 122 12.98 3.12 0.51
CA GLU A 122 13.25 1.70 0.18
C GLU A 122 13.43 1.41 -1.32
N ILE A 123 13.75 2.44 -2.11
CA ILE A 123 14.10 2.33 -3.53
C ILE A 123 15.46 2.97 -3.83
N PRO A 124 16.23 2.45 -4.81
CA PRO A 124 17.46 3.07 -5.24
C PRO A 124 17.18 4.37 -6.01
N ASN A 125 17.96 5.42 -5.75
CA ASN A 125 17.90 6.71 -6.47
C ASN A 125 16.48 7.33 -6.50
N PRO A 126 15.84 7.60 -5.35
CA PRO A 126 14.47 8.09 -5.31
C PRO A 126 14.32 9.46 -5.96
N ILE A 127 13.28 9.60 -6.78
CA ILE A 127 12.80 10.89 -7.30
C ILE A 127 11.62 11.31 -6.43
N ARG A 128 11.59 12.57 -5.98
CA ARG A 128 10.46 13.06 -5.17
C ARG A 128 9.16 12.93 -5.96
N PHE A 129 8.07 12.54 -5.30
CA PHE A 129 6.79 12.33 -5.98
C PHE A 129 6.33 13.55 -6.76
N ASP A 130 6.49 14.75 -6.20
CA ASP A 130 6.11 16.03 -6.81
C ASP A 130 6.99 16.45 -8.01
N GLN A 131 8.00 15.67 -8.36
CA GLN A 131 8.97 15.93 -9.43
C GLN A 131 9.14 14.74 -10.38
N ASP A 132 8.56 13.59 -10.05
CA ASP A 132 8.75 12.35 -10.80
C ASP A 132 7.88 12.30 -12.05
N HIS A 133 8.47 12.77 -13.15
CA HIS A 133 7.96 12.65 -14.51
C HIS A 133 8.56 11.45 -15.28
N THR A 134 9.40 10.65 -14.62
CA THR A 134 10.04 9.47 -15.20
C THR A 134 9.09 8.29 -15.18
N HIS A 135 8.55 7.96 -14.01
CA HIS A 135 7.57 6.87 -13.85
C HIS A 135 6.19 7.36 -14.26
N LYS A 136 5.62 6.74 -15.31
CA LYS A 136 4.38 7.21 -15.93
C LYS A 136 3.55 6.16 -16.67
N THR A 137 3.90 4.89 -16.54
CA THR A 137 3.23 3.82 -17.29
C THR A 137 2.22 3.12 -16.40
N TYR A 138 1.11 2.71 -16.98
CA TYR A 138 0.09 1.95 -16.28
C TYR A 138 -0.64 1.05 -17.28
N ASP A 139 -0.39 -0.24 -17.20
CA ASP A 139 -1.15 -1.25 -17.92
C ASP A 139 -2.19 -1.91 -17.00
N ALA A 140 -3.45 -1.61 -17.27
CA ALA A 140 -4.59 -2.12 -16.53
C ALA A 140 -4.63 -3.66 -16.46
N GLU A 141 -4.27 -4.35 -17.54
CA GLU A 141 -4.30 -5.80 -17.59
C GLU A 141 -3.26 -6.41 -16.65
N TYR A 142 -2.03 -5.89 -16.65
CA TYR A 142 -0.99 -6.38 -15.75
C TYR A 142 -1.26 -6.04 -14.29
N VAL A 143 -1.84 -4.88 -13.99
CA VAL A 143 -2.23 -4.53 -12.62
C VAL A 143 -3.35 -5.44 -12.11
N ASN A 144 -4.32 -5.79 -12.96
CA ASN A 144 -5.35 -6.76 -12.62
C ASN A 144 -4.76 -8.16 -12.37
N ARG A 145 -3.84 -8.62 -13.23
CA ARG A 145 -3.10 -9.88 -13.01
C ARG A 145 -2.29 -9.87 -11.71
N PHE A 146 -1.61 -8.76 -11.40
CA PHE A 146 -0.90 -8.57 -10.14
C PHE A 146 -1.84 -8.69 -8.94
N TRP A 147 -3.01 -8.05 -9.00
CA TRP A 147 -4.02 -8.17 -7.96
C TRP A 147 -4.51 -9.61 -7.77
N HIS A 148 -4.78 -10.35 -8.86
CA HIS A 148 -5.11 -11.77 -8.76
C HIS A 148 -3.99 -12.60 -8.11
N ALA A 149 -2.72 -12.30 -8.41
CA ALA A 149 -1.59 -12.94 -7.74
C ALA A 149 -1.54 -12.61 -6.23
N LEU A 150 -1.84 -11.36 -5.85
CA LEU A 150 -1.96 -10.94 -4.45
C LEU A 150 -3.11 -11.67 -3.75
N VAL A 151 -4.29 -11.77 -4.36
CA VAL A 151 -5.45 -12.48 -3.78
C VAL A 151 -5.11 -13.95 -3.51
N ASN A 152 -4.48 -14.63 -4.47
CA ASN A 152 -4.08 -16.03 -4.30
C ASN A 152 -3.01 -16.18 -3.20
N SER A 153 -2.07 -15.23 -3.10
CA SER A 153 -1.04 -15.24 -2.05
C SER A 153 -1.62 -14.93 -0.67
N ASP A 154 -2.55 -13.99 -0.60
CA ASP A 154 -3.24 -13.55 0.61
C ASP A 154 -4.10 -14.67 1.20
N GLU A 155 -4.77 -15.48 0.37
CA GLU A 155 -5.49 -16.70 0.81
C GLU A 155 -4.54 -17.66 1.55
N VAL A 156 -3.39 -17.96 0.94
CA VAL A 156 -2.37 -18.86 1.54
C VAL A 156 -1.81 -18.26 2.83
N PHE A 157 -1.52 -16.97 2.86
CA PHE A 157 -1.00 -16.30 4.05
C PHE A 157 -2.03 -16.25 5.18
N LYS A 158 -3.32 -16.04 4.88
CA LYS A 158 -4.41 -16.11 5.85
C LYS A 158 -4.58 -17.50 6.42
N GLU A 159 -4.54 -18.54 5.58
CA GLU A 159 -4.59 -19.94 6.04
C GLU A 159 -3.41 -20.26 6.96
N PHE A 160 -2.20 -19.88 6.56
CA PHE A 160 -1.02 -20.05 7.38
C PHE A 160 -1.24 -19.32 8.71
N ARG A 161 -1.48 -18.01 8.68
CA ARG A 161 -1.73 -17.15 9.86
C ARG A 161 -2.71 -17.76 10.85
N ALA A 162 -3.85 -18.27 10.40
CA ALA A 162 -4.95 -18.72 11.25
C ALA A 162 -4.58 -19.84 12.23
N ARG A 163 -3.53 -20.62 11.93
CA ARG A 163 -3.07 -21.74 12.78
C ARG A 163 -2.13 -21.31 13.90
N PHE A 164 -1.68 -20.05 13.92
CA PHE A 164 -0.68 -19.58 14.86
C PHE A 164 -1.32 -18.92 16.08
N ILE A 165 -0.95 -19.39 17.27
CA ILE A 165 -1.37 -18.82 18.55
C ILE A 165 -0.19 -18.01 19.12
N GLY A 166 -0.28 -16.68 19.07
CA GLY A 166 0.77 -15.77 19.51
C GLY A 166 0.63 -14.39 18.84
N LYS A 167 1.65 -13.54 18.98
CA LYS A 167 1.68 -12.24 18.31
C LYS A 167 1.94 -12.44 16.81
N VAL A 168 0.95 -12.10 15.99
CA VAL A 168 0.98 -12.26 14.53
C VAL A 168 0.28 -11.10 13.84
N SER A 169 0.88 -10.55 12.80
CA SER A 169 0.29 -9.46 12.02
C SER A 169 -0.95 -9.96 11.26
N PRO A 170 -1.91 -9.10 10.89
CA PRO A 170 -2.69 -9.31 9.67
C PRO A 170 -1.78 -9.58 8.46
N VAL A 171 -2.36 -10.01 7.34
CA VAL A 171 -1.59 -10.03 6.08
C VAL A 171 -1.43 -8.59 5.61
N HIS A 172 -0.18 -8.16 5.48
CA HIS A 172 0.20 -6.79 5.18
C HIS A 172 0.77 -6.68 3.77
N PHE A 173 0.42 -5.61 3.08
CA PHE A 173 1.16 -5.14 1.92
C PHE A 173 1.97 -3.90 2.29
N TRP A 174 3.28 -4.06 2.38
CA TRP A 174 4.25 -3.01 2.70
C TRP A 174 4.58 -2.22 1.45
N TRP A 175 3.97 -1.05 1.32
CA TRP A 175 4.15 -0.17 0.16
C TRP A 175 5.57 0.37 -0.01
N GLY A 176 6.37 0.41 1.07
CA GLY A 176 7.75 0.91 1.01
C GLY A 176 8.63 0.04 0.10
N SER A 177 8.68 -1.26 0.39
CA SER A 177 9.45 -2.26 -0.35
C SER A 177 8.65 -3.03 -1.40
N PHE A 178 7.32 -2.81 -1.45
CA PHE A 178 6.37 -3.53 -2.30
C PHE A 178 6.20 -5.01 -1.93
N ASP A 179 6.26 -5.32 -0.63
CA ASP A 179 6.23 -6.69 -0.11
C ASP A 179 4.85 -7.10 0.43
N HIS A 180 4.41 -8.31 0.11
CA HIS A 180 3.25 -8.94 0.73
C HIS A 180 3.73 -9.92 1.81
N ALA A 181 3.32 -9.74 3.07
CA ALA A 181 3.89 -10.47 4.19
C ALA A 181 2.93 -10.74 5.35
N VAL A 182 3.22 -11.82 6.09
CA VAL A 182 2.69 -12.10 7.42
C VAL A 182 3.84 -12.32 8.39
N THR A 183 3.86 -11.57 9.50
CA THR A 183 4.93 -11.65 10.50
C THR A 183 4.43 -12.37 11.74
N ARG A 184 5.18 -13.37 12.19
CA ARG A 184 4.95 -14.10 13.45
C ARG A 184 6.09 -13.86 14.40
N PHE A 185 5.75 -13.64 15.66
CA PHE A 185 6.72 -13.42 16.71
C PHE A 185 6.76 -14.62 17.66
N SER A 186 7.98 -15.06 17.98
CA SER A 186 8.18 -16.16 18.93
C SER A 186 7.85 -15.79 20.38
N GLY A 187 7.70 -14.49 20.66
CA GLY A 187 7.52 -13.95 22.01
C GLY A 187 8.82 -13.68 22.77
N ARG A 188 9.99 -14.01 22.19
CA ARG A 188 11.31 -13.71 22.75
C ARG A 188 11.88 -12.45 22.11
N PRO A 189 12.36 -11.47 22.89
CA PRO A 189 13.04 -10.29 22.33
C PRO A 189 14.16 -10.69 21.38
N ALA A 190 14.20 -10.06 20.20
CA ALA A 190 15.31 -10.22 19.28
C ALA A 190 16.56 -9.52 19.84
N PRO A 191 17.78 -10.04 19.59
CA PRO A 191 19.00 -9.33 19.95
C PRO A 191 19.06 -7.98 19.22
N PRO A 192 19.61 -6.92 19.85
CA PRO A 192 19.79 -5.64 19.19
C PRO A 192 20.58 -5.78 17.89
N ARG A 193 20.10 -5.13 16.82
CA ARG A 193 20.86 -5.01 15.58
C ARG A 193 21.73 -3.76 15.67
N GLU A 194 23.03 -3.94 15.93
CA GLU A 194 23.98 -2.83 15.97
C GLU A 194 23.98 -2.07 14.63
N GLY A 195 23.93 -0.74 14.71
CA GLY A 195 23.90 0.14 13.53
C GLY A 195 22.55 0.23 12.80
N ALA A 196 21.53 -0.52 13.22
CA ALA A 196 20.19 -0.39 12.63
C ALA A 196 19.60 1.00 12.92
N ASP A 197 18.97 1.60 11.92
CA ASP A 197 18.20 2.83 12.10
C ASP A 197 16.96 2.58 12.98
N LYS A 198 16.31 3.65 13.45
CA LYS A 198 15.14 3.56 14.35
C LYS A 198 13.95 2.81 13.73
N MET A 199 13.75 2.94 12.42
CA MET A 199 12.65 2.25 11.73
C MET A 199 12.90 0.74 11.74
N THR A 200 14.12 0.33 11.39
CA THR A 200 14.57 -1.07 11.45
C THR A 200 14.52 -1.63 12.87
N GLN A 201 14.95 -0.86 13.88
CA GLN A 201 14.90 -1.29 15.29
C GLN A 201 13.46 -1.57 15.74
N GLU A 202 12.51 -0.69 15.40
CA GLU A 202 11.10 -0.87 15.74
C GLU A 202 10.45 -2.03 14.98
N ALA A 203 10.76 -2.18 13.68
CA ALA A 203 10.23 -3.24 12.83
C ALA A 203 10.60 -4.65 13.35
N TYR A 204 11.79 -4.82 13.93
CA TYR A 204 12.34 -6.11 14.35
C TYR A 204 12.57 -6.23 15.86
N SER A 205 11.83 -5.50 16.68
CA SER A 205 12.05 -5.42 18.14
C SER A 205 11.66 -6.68 18.93
N HIS A 206 11.02 -7.68 18.32
CA HIS A 206 10.45 -8.88 18.98
C HIS A 206 10.70 -10.17 18.19
#